data_AF-A0A813AEB1-F1
#
_entry.id   AF-A0A813AEB1-F1
#
_cell.length_a   1.000
_cell.length_b   1.000
_cell.length_c   1.000
_cell.angle_alpha   90.00
_cell.angle_beta   90.00
_cell.angle_gamma   90.00
#
_symmetry.space_group_name_H-M   'P 1'
#
loop_
_entity.id
_entity.type
_entity.pdbx_description
1 polymer ?
#
loop_
_entity_poly.entity_id
_entity_poly.type
_entity_poly.pdbx_seq_one_letter_code
_entity_poly.pdbx_strand_id
1 'polypeptide(L)'
;MRSTLCNIYAEYFQHFVAPRDDVVASTPSRLCHAYLLYLNKHTEKYRAELQGKGKKRDLIFLLHEQEARFEHELRWIKKELKDGELLLWLDWKQNVTLPLSHKSTGDEYWASSRMETSLLGGIAYVGRAAGPPRKVGLLWVSDILDHTAVAAGLQMQEMMTRCLGPLSKFTRVSLWFDTGPHYRTVDLWSFLAQEWLLKENRLDLLLTISYFTEKHGKGEVDSLFSCCNQWLCNATRKPGTRLENVDQLIDALRAGAEQDMRQDPPPNGMKYVITKWDTVKKPPNLWKADAEIQVRKTYCIKLHLAGERRRVVFWNNHRFSDCSDGERFSVALSKPRVPAADRSWRRGYYGTDKWRKAFPETNTRNTMVTRLE
;
A
#
# COMPACT_ATOMS: atom_id res chain seq x y z
N MET A 1 3.63 27.06 -48.69
CA MET A 1 4.62 26.60 -47.70
C MET A 1 5.07 27.72 -46.77
N ARG A 2 5.66 28.83 -47.27
CA ARG A 2 6.02 30.00 -46.43
C ARG A 2 4.83 30.68 -45.74
N SER A 3 3.72 30.89 -46.47
CA SER A 3 2.49 31.44 -45.87
C SER A 3 1.88 30.51 -44.81
N THR A 4 1.97 29.20 -45.05
CA THR A 4 1.51 28.16 -44.13
C THR A 4 2.32 28.16 -42.82
N LEU A 5 3.64 28.31 -42.90
CA LEU A 5 4.51 28.37 -41.72
C LEU A 5 4.36 29.67 -40.91
N CYS A 6 4.15 30.81 -41.59
CA CYS A 6 3.89 32.08 -40.90
C CYS A 6 2.56 32.07 -40.12
N ASN A 7 1.56 31.32 -40.60
CA ASN A 7 0.26 31.21 -39.91
C ASN A 7 0.30 30.26 -38.70
N ILE A 8 1.14 29.22 -38.72
CA ILE A 8 1.24 28.24 -37.62
C ILE A 8 2.11 28.76 -36.47
N TYR A 9 3.10 29.62 -36.76
CA TYR A 9 4.07 30.15 -35.79
C TYR A 9 4.09 31.68 -35.76
N ALA A 10 2.91 32.30 -35.81
CA ALA A 10 2.77 33.76 -35.98
C ALA A 10 3.49 34.56 -34.89
N GLU A 11 3.51 34.10 -33.64
CA GLU A 11 4.22 34.76 -32.52
C GLU A 11 5.75 34.66 -32.62
N TYR A 12 6.29 33.66 -33.33
CA TYR A 12 7.74 33.44 -33.45
C TYR A 12 8.40 34.23 -34.58
N PHE A 13 7.63 34.65 -35.59
CA PHE A 13 8.14 35.44 -36.73
C PHE A 13 8.04 36.95 -36.51
N GLN A 14 7.43 37.42 -35.43
CA GLN A 14 7.33 38.86 -35.12
C GLN A 14 8.70 39.51 -34.92
N HIS A 15 9.73 38.75 -34.56
CA HIS A 15 11.10 39.24 -34.42
C HIS A 15 11.90 39.29 -35.74
N PHE A 16 11.34 38.78 -36.84
CA PHE A 16 12.04 38.66 -38.14
C PHE A 16 11.45 39.55 -39.24
N VAL A 17 10.47 40.40 -38.92
CA VAL A 17 9.88 41.35 -39.87
C VAL A 17 10.25 42.77 -39.46
N ALA A 18 11.46 43.20 -39.84
CA ALA A 18 11.72 44.64 -39.96
C ALA A 18 11.02 45.15 -41.25
N PRO A 19 10.49 46.39 -41.27
CA PRO A 19 9.93 46.97 -42.48
C PRO A 19 10.99 46.98 -43.58
N ARG A 20 10.59 46.58 -44.80
CA ARG A 20 11.42 46.73 -45.98
C ARG A 20 11.40 48.19 -46.41
N ASP A 21 12.25 49.00 -45.80
CA ASP A 21 12.68 50.26 -46.39
C ASP A 21 14.19 50.21 -46.58
N ASP A 22 14.55 50.24 -47.86
CA ASP A 22 15.81 50.59 -48.52
C ASP A 22 17.19 50.26 -47.88
N VAL A 23 18.12 49.96 -48.78
CA VAL A 23 19.59 50.07 -48.64
C VAL A 23 20.36 48.79 -48.26
N VAL A 24 20.93 48.23 -49.34
CA VAL A 24 22.29 47.68 -49.50
C VAL A 24 22.59 46.26 -49.03
N ALA A 25 22.90 45.45 -50.04
CA ALA A 25 23.60 44.19 -49.97
C ALA A 25 24.93 44.30 -49.20
N SER A 26 24.95 43.83 -47.94
CA SER A 26 26.16 43.25 -47.32
C SER A 26 25.89 42.72 -45.92
N THR A 27 24.97 41.78 -45.69
CA THR A 27 25.11 40.89 -44.51
C THR A 27 24.33 39.56 -44.55
N PRO A 28 24.59 38.67 -45.51
CA PRO A 28 24.23 37.25 -45.35
C PRO A 28 24.90 36.63 -44.11
N SER A 29 26.06 37.17 -43.69
CA SER A 29 26.85 36.62 -42.58
C SER A 29 26.24 36.87 -41.20
N ARG A 30 25.58 38.01 -40.94
CA ARG A 30 25.00 38.29 -39.61
C ARG A 30 23.76 37.46 -39.32
N LEU A 31 22.91 37.25 -40.33
CA LEU A 31 21.70 36.42 -40.19
C LEU A 31 22.05 34.93 -40.05
N CYS A 32 23.04 34.45 -40.82
CA CYS A 32 23.60 33.11 -40.65
C CYS A 32 24.30 32.96 -39.29
N HIS A 33 25.04 33.97 -38.83
CA HIS A 33 25.74 33.92 -37.53
C HIS A 33 24.75 33.91 -36.35
N ALA A 34 23.70 34.73 -36.39
CA ALA A 34 22.65 34.72 -35.37
C ALA A 34 21.89 33.37 -35.32
N TYR A 35 21.62 32.78 -36.48
CA TYR A 35 21.00 31.45 -36.57
C TYR A 35 21.91 30.33 -36.05
N LEU A 36 23.21 30.38 -36.34
CA LEU A 36 24.20 29.42 -35.83
C LEU A 36 24.40 29.55 -34.31
N LEU A 37 24.44 30.77 -33.76
CA LEU A 37 24.49 30.99 -32.31
C LEU A 37 23.23 30.46 -31.61
N TYR A 38 22.06 30.63 -32.23
CA TYR A 38 20.80 30.08 -31.72
C TYR A 38 20.80 28.54 -31.70
N LEU A 39 21.25 27.91 -32.80
CA LEU A 39 21.39 26.45 -32.87
C LEU A 39 22.37 25.90 -31.83
N ASN A 40 23.51 26.58 -31.62
CA ASN A 40 24.49 26.20 -30.60
C ASN A 40 23.91 26.31 -29.18
N LYS A 41 23.24 27.41 -28.85
CA LYS A 41 22.61 27.61 -27.54
C LYS A 41 21.52 26.57 -27.25
N HIS A 42 20.72 26.21 -28.25
CA HIS A 42 19.71 25.15 -28.10
C HIS A 42 20.35 23.76 -27.97
N THR A 43 21.44 23.50 -28.70
CA THR A 43 22.19 22.25 -28.60
C THR A 43 22.86 22.10 -27.24
N GLU A 44 23.40 23.18 -26.67
CA GLU A 44 23.96 23.20 -25.32
C GLU A 44 22.90 22.99 -24.24
N LYS A 45 21.75 23.66 -24.35
CA LYS A 45 20.61 23.42 -23.46
C LYS A 45 20.14 21.97 -23.53
N TYR A 46 20.03 21.41 -24.73
CA TYR A 46 19.64 20.01 -24.94
C TYR A 46 20.70 19.04 -24.40
N ARG A 47 22.00 19.32 -24.57
CA ARG A 47 23.11 18.54 -23.96
C ARG A 47 23.08 18.63 -22.44
N ALA A 48 22.82 19.80 -21.85
CA ALA A 48 22.67 19.97 -20.41
C ALA A 48 21.44 19.23 -19.86
N GLU A 49 20.32 19.25 -20.59
CA GLU A 49 19.13 18.45 -20.28
C GLU A 49 19.40 16.94 -20.39
N LEU A 50 20.15 16.51 -21.40
CA LEU A 50 20.56 15.11 -21.56
C LEU A 50 21.55 14.66 -20.48
N GLN A 51 22.52 15.50 -20.09
CA GLN A 51 23.41 15.24 -18.97
C GLN A 51 22.67 15.25 -17.63
N GLY A 52 21.70 16.15 -17.45
CA GLY A 52 20.81 16.17 -16.30
C GLY A 52 19.93 14.92 -16.23
N LYS A 53 19.45 14.43 -17.38
CA LYS A 53 18.74 13.14 -17.51
C LYS A 53 19.67 11.95 -17.27
N GLY A 54 20.93 12.01 -17.71
CA GLY A 54 21.96 11.01 -17.44
C GLY A 54 22.27 10.89 -15.95
N LYS A 55 22.54 12.02 -15.27
CA LYS A 55 22.74 12.07 -13.81
C LYS A 55 21.51 11.58 -13.04
N LYS A 56 20.30 11.94 -13.48
CA LYS A 56 19.04 11.42 -12.90
C LYS A 56 18.90 9.92 -13.11
N ARG A 57 19.31 9.40 -14.27
CA ARG A 57 19.30 7.97 -14.57
C ARG A 57 20.29 7.21 -13.69
N ASP A 58 21.51 7.69 -13.53
CA ASP A 58 22.51 7.07 -12.65
C ASP A 58 22.05 7.07 -11.18
N LEU A 59 21.43 8.17 -10.73
CA LEU A 59 20.81 8.24 -9.40
C LEU A 59 19.67 7.23 -9.24
N ILE A 60 18.82 7.05 -10.27
CA ILE A 60 17.75 6.04 -10.25
C ILE A 60 18.32 4.62 -10.17
N PHE A 61 19.40 4.32 -10.90
CA PHE A 61 20.07 3.02 -10.84
C PHE A 61 20.71 2.76 -9.48
N LEU A 62 21.40 3.77 -8.91
CA LEU A 62 21.96 3.68 -7.56
C LEU A 62 20.88 3.44 -6.51
N LEU A 63 19.75 4.15 -6.60
CA LEU A 63 18.60 3.94 -5.71
C LEU A 63 18.01 2.53 -5.87
N HIS A 64 17.87 2.03 -7.10
CA HIS A 64 17.45 0.65 -7.36
C HIS A 64 18.39 -0.39 -6.76
N GLU A 65 19.71 -0.18 -6.87
CA GLU A 65 20.70 -1.09 -6.30
C GLU A 65 20.63 -1.09 -4.76
N GLN A 66 20.48 0.08 -4.15
CA GLN A 66 20.28 0.21 -2.71
C GLN A 66 18.98 -0.46 -2.24
N GLU A 67 17.88 -0.26 -2.98
CA GLU A 67 16.60 -0.93 -2.76
C GLU A 67 16.74 -2.45 -2.82
N ALA A 68 17.41 -2.98 -3.85
CA ALA A 68 17.63 -4.42 -4.02
C ALA A 68 18.51 -5.02 -2.90
N ARG A 69 19.57 -4.32 -2.49
CA ARG A 69 20.42 -4.74 -1.35
C ARG A 69 19.63 -4.75 -0.05
N PHE A 70 18.81 -3.73 0.19
CA PHE A 70 17.95 -3.68 1.38
C PHE A 70 16.89 -4.78 1.36
N GLU A 71 16.26 -5.04 0.22
CA GLU A 71 15.32 -6.15 0.06
C GLU A 71 15.99 -7.49 0.41
N HIS A 72 17.22 -7.68 -0.06
CA HIS A 72 18.03 -8.85 0.26
C HIS A 72 18.31 -8.94 1.78
N GLU A 73 18.71 -7.85 2.43
CA GLU A 73 18.90 -7.79 3.90
C GLU A 73 17.61 -8.11 4.66
N LEU A 74 16.48 -7.53 4.26
CA LEU A 74 15.17 -7.80 4.86
C LEU A 74 14.86 -9.30 4.79
N ARG A 75 15.09 -9.95 3.65
CA ARG A 75 14.86 -11.40 3.49
C ARG A 75 15.68 -12.28 4.46
N TRP A 76 16.75 -11.77 5.06
CA TRP A 76 17.48 -12.48 6.13
C TRP A 76 16.83 -12.35 7.50
N ILE A 77 16.20 -11.21 7.80
CA ILE A 77 15.52 -10.96 9.09
C ILE A 77 14.56 -12.10 9.44
N LYS A 78 13.74 -12.56 8.49
CA LYS A 78 12.75 -13.63 8.72
C LYS A 78 13.38 -15.00 9.06
N LYS A 79 14.67 -15.21 8.80
CA LYS A 79 15.38 -16.47 9.10
C LYS A 79 16.05 -16.45 10.48
N GLU A 80 16.34 -15.26 11.00
CA GLU A 80 17.15 -15.07 12.20
C GLU A 80 16.36 -14.51 13.40
N LEU A 81 15.01 -14.54 13.33
CA LEU A 81 14.18 -14.07 14.43
C LEU A 81 14.40 -14.92 15.68
N LYS A 82 14.76 -14.22 16.76
CA LYS A 82 14.97 -14.82 18.08
C LYS A 82 13.64 -14.97 18.82
N ASP A 83 13.65 -15.76 19.90
CA ASP A 83 12.51 -15.82 20.80
C ASP A 83 12.11 -14.42 21.29
N GLY A 84 10.81 -14.15 21.34
CA GLY A 84 10.29 -12.82 21.61
C GLY A 84 10.36 -11.83 20.44
N GLU A 85 10.72 -12.27 19.23
CA GLU A 85 10.66 -11.44 18.02
C GLU A 85 9.54 -11.90 17.08
N LEU A 86 8.87 -10.91 16.47
CA LEU A 86 7.83 -11.12 15.47
C LEU A 86 8.15 -10.31 14.21
N LEU A 87 7.97 -10.94 13.06
CA LEU A 87 7.80 -10.25 11.78
C LEU A 87 6.39 -10.52 11.26
N LEU A 88 5.64 -9.48 10.93
CA LEU A 88 4.32 -9.55 10.33
C LEU A 88 4.32 -8.80 9.00
N TRP A 89 4.19 -9.52 7.90
CA TRP A 89 4.09 -8.95 6.55
C TRP A 89 2.63 -8.97 6.11
N LEU A 90 2.05 -7.80 5.79
CA LEU A 90 0.66 -7.68 5.37
C LEU A 90 0.52 -7.06 3.98
N ASP A 91 -0.55 -7.44 3.31
CA ASP A 91 -1.02 -6.85 2.07
C ASP A 91 -2.54 -7.05 1.93
N TRP A 92 -3.19 -6.23 1.09
CA TRP A 92 -4.60 -6.39 0.74
C TRP A 92 -4.77 -6.99 -0.64
N LYS A 93 -5.53 -8.07 -0.73
CA LYS A 93 -6.09 -8.53 -2.00
C LYS A 93 -7.45 -7.89 -2.20
N GLN A 94 -7.49 -6.95 -3.14
CA GLN A 94 -8.70 -6.29 -3.59
C GLN A 94 -9.34 -7.10 -4.73
N ASN A 95 -10.64 -6.88 -4.97
CA ASN A 95 -11.37 -7.43 -6.12
C ASN A 95 -11.62 -8.95 -6.10
N VAL A 96 -11.79 -9.55 -4.91
CA VAL A 96 -12.42 -10.88 -4.86
C VAL A 96 -13.92 -10.66 -5.00
N THR A 97 -14.54 -11.15 -6.07
CA THR A 97 -15.95 -10.90 -6.39
C THR A 97 -16.79 -12.18 -6.30
N LEU A 98 -17.96 -12.10 -5.67
CA LEU A 98 -18.94 -13.19 -5.58
C LEU A 98 -20.14 -12.91 -6.49
N PRO A 99 -20.75 -13.90 -7.15
CA PRO A 99 -20.56 -15.31 -6.93
C PRO A 99 -19.35 -15.89 -7.67
N LEU A 100 -18.65 -16.83 -7.05
CA LEU A 100 -17.57 -17.60 -7.69
C LEU A 100 -18.09 -18.97 -8.14
N SER A 101 -17.93 -19.25 -9.43
CA SER A 101 -18.27 -20.51 -10.09
C SER A 101 -17.09 -20.98 -10.96
N HIS A 102 -17.06 -22.26 -11.35
CA HIS A 102 -16.00 -22.77 -12.24
C HIS A 102 -15.98 -22.05 -13.60
N LYS A 103 -17.16 -21.68 -14.10
CA LYS A 103 -17.38 -20.93 -15.33
C LYS A 103 -18.44 -19.88 -15.07
N SER A 104 -18.05 -18.61 -15.11
CA SER A 104 -18.99 -17.50 -14.95
C SER A 104 -19.89 -17.40 -16.17
N THR A 105 -21.20 -17.39 -15.98
CA THR A 105 -22.15 -16.94 -17.00
C THR A 105 -22.08 -15.41 -17.18
N GLY A 106 -22.67 -14.87 -18.25
CA GLY A 106 -22.73 -13.41 -18.44
C GLY A 106 -23.46 -12.69 -17.30
N ASP A 107 -24.53 -13.28 -16.78
CA ASP A 107 -25.27 -12.74 -15.63
C ASP A 107 -24.46 -12.82 -14.34
N GLU A 108 -23.67 -13.88 -14.16
CA GLU A 108 -22.75 -14.02 -13.03
C GLU A 108 -21.67 -12.96 -13.03
N TYR A 109 -21.14 -12.61 -14.20
CA TYR A 109 -20.15 -11.54 -14.32
C TYR A 109 -20.71 -10.21 -13.80
N TRP A 110 -21.94 -9.84 -14.20
CA TRP A 110 -22.59 -8.61 -13.73
C TRP A 110 -22.98 -8.67 -12.25
N ALA A 111 -23.44 -9.82 -11.76
CA ALA A 111 -23.69 -10.02 -10.33
C ALA A 111 -22.39 -9.88 -9.51
N SER A 112 -21.29 -10.44 -10.03
CA SER A 112 -19.98 -10.44 -9.37
C SER A 112 -19.40 -9.05 -9.15
N SER A 113 -19.61 -8.14 -10.11
CA SER A 113 -19.22 -6.74 -9.98
C SER A 113 -19.88 -6.00 -8.81
N ARG A 114 -20.91 -6.57 -8.17
CA ARG A 114 -21.68 -5.94 -7.09
C ARG A 114 -21.45 -6.55 -5.71
N MET A 115 -20.76 -7.69 -5.61
CA MET A 115 -20.47 -8.35 -4.33
C MET A 115 -18.96 -8.53 -4.17
N GLU A 116 -18.28 -7.41 -4.01
CA GLU A 116 -16.85 -7.36 -3.71
C GLU A 116 -16.59 -7.79 -2.26
N THR A 117 -15.51 -8.54 -2.07
CA THR A 117 -14.95 -8.95 -0.78
C THR A 117 -13.52 -8.42 -0.71
N SER A 118 -13.12 -8.01 0.49
CA SER A 118 -11.76 -7.61 0.78
C SER A 118 -11.05 -8.65 1.63
N LEU A 119 -9.81 -8.97 1.26
CA LEU A 119 -8.98 -9.93 1.97
C LEU A 119 -7.71 -9.21 2.46
N LEU A 120 -7.55 -9.09 3.76
CA LEU A 120 -6.25 -8.74 4.35
C LEU A 120 -5.46 -10.04 4.56
N GLY A 121 -4.40 -10.19 3.78
CA GLY A 121 -3.45 -11.29 3.90
C GLY A 121 -2.30 -10.92 4.81
N GLY A 122 -1.79 -11.91 5.54
CA GLY A 122 -0.62 -11.76 6.38
C GLY A 122 0.26 -12.99 6.41
N ILE A 123 1.57 -12.80 6.41
CA ILE A 123 2.54 -13.83 6.75
C ILE A 123 3.25 -13.38 8.04
N ALA A 124 3.09 -14.17 9.09
CA ALA A 124 3.79 -13.97 10.35
C ALA A 124 4.93 -14.97 10.51
N TYR A 125 6.10 -14.47 10.88
CA TYR A 125 7.22 -15.25 11.35
C TYR A 125 7.40 -14.99 12.84
N VAL A 126 7.25 -16.03 13.65
CA VAL A 126 7.36 -15.96 15.10
C VAL A 126 8.67 -16.62 15.49
N GLY A 127 9.60 -15.84 16.04
CA GLY A 127 10.88 -16.36 16.50
C GLY A 127 10.72 -17.42 17.59
N ARG A 128 11.73 -18.26 17.75
CA ARG A 128 11.74 -19.39 18.68
C ARG A 128 13.08 -19.47 19.41
N ALA A 129 13.06 -20.04 20.61
CA ALA A 129 14.28 -20.27 21.38
C ALA A 129 15.24 -21.26 20.67
N ALA A 130 14.70 -22.24 19.94
CA ALA A 130 15.47 -23.20 19.17
C ALA A 130 14.79 -23.49 17.82
N GLY A 131 15.60 -23.63 16.78
CA GLY A 131 15.16 -23.91 15.41
C GLY A 131 14.72 -22.65 14.64
N PRO A 132 14.31 -22.82 13.37
CA PRO A 132 13.88 -21.70 12.55
C PRO A 132 12.56 -21.08 13.06
N PRO A 133 12.30 -19.80 12.75
CA PRO A 133 11.05 -19.14 13.11
C PRO A 133 9.83 -19.89 12.60
N ARG A 134 8.76 -19.94 13.41
CA ARG A 134 7.49 -20.56 13.03
C ARG A 134 6.76 -19.64 12.05
N LYS A 135 6.34 -20.20 10.92
CA LYS A 135 5.60 -19.48 9.88
C LYS A 135 4.09 -19.67 10.02
N VAL A 136 3.33 -18.57 9.93
CA VAL A 136 1.87 -18.58 10.02
C VAL A 136 1.29 -17.74 8.89
N GLY A 137 0.39 -18.33 8.09
CA GLY A 137 -0.44 -17.63 7.11
C GLY A 137 -1.73 -17.14 7.76
N LEU A 138 -2.06 -15.87 7.57
CA LEU A 138 -3.20 -15.18 8.16
C LEU A 138 -4.07 -14.63 7.04
N LEU A 139 -5.38 -14.87 7.12
CA LEU A 139 -6.31 -14.34 6.14
C LEU A 139 -7.58 -13.84 6.82
N TRP A 140 -7.77 -12.52 6.78
CA TRP A 140 -8.98 -11.85 7.27
C TRP A 140 -9.85 -11.51 6.08
N VAL A 141 -11.01 -12.15 6.01
CA VAL A 141 -11.95 -12.03 4.88
C VAL A 141 -13.14 -11.18 5.33
N SER A 142 -13.51 -10.17 4.56
CA SER A 142 -14.56 -9.21 4.95
C SER A 142 -15.40 -8.75 3.77
N ASP A 143 -16.68 -8.49 4.02
CA ASP A 143 -17.55 -7.72 3.16
C ASP A 143 -17.33 -6.19 3.28
N ILE A 144 -16.51 -5.76 4.25
CA ILE A 144 -16.09 -4.36 4.42
C ILE A 144 -15.02 -4.03 3.38
N LEU A 145 -15.31 -3.04 2.54
CA LEU A 145 -14.49 -2.64 1.40
C LEU A 145 -13.51 -1.48 1.72
N ASP A 146 -13.46 -1.06 2.97
CA ASP A 146 -12.64 0.06 3.41
C ASP A 146 -11.19 -0.39 3.64
N HIS A 147 -10.33 -0.17 2.65
CA HIS A 147 -8.88 -0.32 2.77
C HIS A 147 -8.27 0.94 3.40
N THR A 148 -8.49 1.12 4.71
CA THR A 148 -8.02 2.29 5.47
C THR A 148 -7.01 1.90 6.52
N ALA A 149 -6.19 2.85 6.97
CA ALA A 149 -5.28 2.66 8.11
C ALA A 149 -6.00 2.13 9.36
N VAL A 150 -7.23 2.60 9.59
CA VAL A 150 -8.08 2.15 10.71
C VAL A 150 -8.46 0.69 10.55
N ALA A 151 -8.94 0.29 9.37
CA ALA A 151 -9.30 -1.11 9.11
C ALA A 151 -8.08 -2.03 9.25
N ALA A 152 -6.92 -1.64 8.69
CA ALA A 152 -5.67 -2.39 8.81
C ALA A 152 -5.23 -2.52 10.27
N GLY A 153 -5.23 -1.42 11.04
CA GLY A 153 -4.89 -1.42 12.46
C GLY A 153 -5.77 -2.33 13.30
N LEU A 154 -7.09 -2.25 13.11
CA LEU A 154 -8.05 -3.09 13.84
C LEU A 154 -7.88 -4.58 13.51
N GLN A 155 -7.69 -4.93 12.24
CA GLN A 155 -7.45 -6.32 11.85
C GLN A 155 -6.11 -6.84 12.37
N MET A 156 -5.06 -6.02 12.36
CA MET A 156 -3.79 -6.37 13.01
C MET A 156 -3.97 -6.66 14.50
N GLN A 157 -4.74 -5.82 15.21
CA GLN A 157 -5.05 -6.07 16.63
C GLN A 157 -5.76 -7.42 16.83
N GLU A 158 -6.69 -7.77 15.95
CA GLU A 158 -7.34 -9.08 15.99
C GLU A 158 -6.39 -10.23 15.68
N MET A 159 -5.49 -10.08 14.69
CA MET A 159 -4.47 -11.08 14.35
C MET A 159 -3.55 -11.36 15.55
N MET A 160 -3.12 -10.31 16.25
CA MET A 160 -2.35 -10.44 17.49
C MET A 160 -3.17 -11.21 18.53
N THR A 161 -4.37 -10.72 18.85
CA THR A 161 -5.20 -11.25 19.93
C THR A 161 -5.63 -12.70 19.71
N ARG A 162 -6.02 -13.06 18.49
CA ARG A 162 -6.62 -14.37 18.18
C ARG A 162 -5.61 -15.42 17.75
N CYS A 163 -4.46 -15.02 17.22
CA CYS A 163 -3.54 -15.97 16.56
C CYS A 163 -2.10 -15.91 17.07
N LEU A 164 -1.49 -14.72 17.09
CA LEU A 164 -0.06 -14.58 17.36
C LEU A 164 0.26 -14.51 18.85
N GLY A 165 -0.72 -14.15 19.68
CA GLY A 165 -0.61 -13.98 21.11
C GLY A 165 -0.53 -12.51 21.53
N PRO A 166 -0.61 -12.23 22.84
CA PRO A 166 -0.55 -10.87 23.35
C PRO A 166 0.80 -10.22 22.99
N LEU A 167 0.76 -8.92 22.72
CA LEU A 167 1.93 -8.13 22.37
C LEU A 167 3.03 -8.23 23.43
N SER A 168 2.68 -8.43 24.70
CA SER A 168 3.59 -8.61 25.84
C SER A 168 4.62 -9.73 25.66
N LYS A 169 4.37 -10.69 24.76
CA LYS A 169 5.33 -11.75 24.43
C LYS A 169 6.50 -11.29 23.58
N PHE A 170 6.39 -10.12 22.94
CA PHE A 170 7.36 -9.66 21.96
C PHE A 170 8.13 -8.45 22.47
N THR A 171 9.45 -8.50 22.40
CA THR A 171 10.33 -7.35 22.64
C THR A 171 10.65 -6.61 21.34
N ARG A 172 10.51 -7.30 20.19
CA ARG A 172 10.64 -6.69 18.85
C ARG A 172 9.53 -7.14 17.92
N VAL A 173 8.84 -6.18 17.31
CA VAL A 173 7.87 -6.43 16.25
C VAL A 173 8.28 -5.67 15.01
N SER A 174 8.48 -6.40 13.91
CA SER A 174 8.71 -5.84 12.58
C SER A 174 7.44 -5.98 11.76
N LEU A 175 6.87 -4.87 11.32
CA LEU A 175 5.71 -4.84 10.43
C LEU A 175 6.19 -4.54 9.03
N TRP A 176 5.88 -5.38 8.06
CA TRP A 176 6.18 -5.12 6.65
C TRP A 176 4.89 -4.93 5.87
N PHE A 177 4.88 -3.89 5.04
CA PHE A 177 3.72 -3.49 4.25
C PHE A 177 4.12 -3.27 2.80
N ASP A 178 3.18 -3.38 1.87
CA ASP A 178 3.34 -2.72 0.58
C ASP A 178 3.36 -1.18 0.75
N THR A 179 3.63 -0.46 -0.33
CA THR A 179 3.66 1.01 -0.30
C THR A 179 2.27 1.62 -0.48
N GLY A 180 1.21 0.83 -0.26
CA GLY A 180 -0.17 1.25 -0.38
C GLY A 180 -0.50 2.43 0.56
N PRO A 181 -1.35 3.36 0.11
CA PRO A 181 -1.70 4.56 0.87
C PRO A 181 -2.43 4.25 2.19
N HIS A 182 -2.88 3.02 2.41
CA HIS A 182 -3.54 2.60 3.64
C HIS A 182 -2.54 2.21 4.74
N TYR A 183 -1.32 1.77 4.39
CA TYR A 183 -0.24 1.55 5.36
C TYR A 183 0.68 2.75 5.49
N ARG A 184 0.81 3.53 4.42
CA ARG A 184 1.70 4.67 4.30
C ARG A 184 1.09 5.94 4.89
N THR A 185 0.67 5.89 6.15
CA THR A 185 -0.01 7.01 6.81
C THR A 185 0.42 7.21 8.25
N VAL A 186 0.45 8.48 8.64
CA VAL A 186 0.55 8.93 10.03
C VAL A 186 -0.58 8.35 10.88
N ASP A 187 -1.77 8.15 10.30
CA ASP A 187 -2.93 7.55 10.99
C ASP A 187 -2.62 6.12 11.46
N LEU A 188 -1.96 5.30 10.63
CA LEU A 188 -1.58 3.95 11.03
C LEU A 188 -0.50 3.97 12.12
N TRP A 189 0.50 4.84 12.00
CA TRP A 189 1.54 4.98 13.01
C TRP A 189 0.96 5.45 14.35
N SER A 190 -0.01 6.36 14.30
CA SER A 190 -0.76 6.84 15.45
C SER A 190 -1.57 5.73 16.11
N PHE A 191 -2.20 4.85 15.32
CA PHE A 191 -2.88 3.66 15.83
C PHE A 191 -1.90 2.77 16.60
N LEU A 192 -0.79 2.39 15.98
CA LEU A 192 0.19 1.48 16.56
C LEU A 192 0.83 2.09 17.82
N ALA A 193 1.21 3.37 17.77
CA ALA A 193 1.75 4.11 18.89
C ALA A 193 0.79 4.12 20.10
N GLN A 194 -0.50 4.35 19.86
CA GLN A 194 -1.46 4.45 20.95
C GLN A 194 -1.93 3.08 21.45
N GLU A 195 -2.24 2.14 20.57
CA GLU A 195 -2.79 0.83 20.96
C GLU A 195 -1.72 -0.17 21.38
N TRP A 196 -0.54 -0.18 20.74
CA TRP A 196 0.47 -1.22 20.99
C TRP A 196 1.54 -0.76 21.97
N LEU A 197 1.84 0.54 22.00
CA LEU A 197 2.86 1.09 22.88
C LEU A 197 2.23 1.73 24.13
N LEU A 198 1.46 2.81 23.96
CA LEU A 198 0.98 3.63 25.09
C LEU A 198 -0.06 2.93 25.97
N LYS A 199 -1.06 2.29 25.37
CA LYS A 199 -2.13 1.61 26.09
C LYS A 199 -1.62 0.43 26.92
N GLU A 200 -0.66 -0.31 26.39
CA GLU A 200 -0.02 -1.45 27.07
C GLU A 200 1.21 -1.05 27.90
N ASN A 201 1.59 0.24 27.89
CA ASN A 201 2.77 0.77 28.57
C ASN A 201 4.08 0.00 28.26
N ARG A 202 4.31 -0.32 26.99
CA ARG A 202 5.40 -1.18 26.52
C ARG A 202 6.69 -0.42 26.27
N LEU A 203 7.45 -0.14 27.33
CA LEU A 203 8.78 0.49 27.26
C LEU A 203 9.85 -0.43 26.64
N ASP A 204 9.63 -1.73 26.71
CA ASP A 204 10.52 -2.80 26.25
C ASP A 204 10.30 -3.20 24.78
N LEU A 205 9.21 -2.74 24.16
CA LEU A 205 8.84 -3.10 22.79
C LEU A 205 9.45 -2.12 21.78
N LEU A 206 10.28 -2.66 20.89
CA LEU A 206 10.70 -1.97 19.67
C LEU A 206 9.81 -2.37 18.49
N LEU A 207 9.05 -1.41 17.97
CA LEU A 207 8.24 -1.58 16.77
C LEU A 207 8.95 -1.00 15.55
N THR A 208 9.07 -1.77 14.49
CA THR A 208 9.77 -1.38 13.25
C THR A 208 8.84 -1.56 12.06
N ILE A 209 8.57 -0.49 11.32
CA ILE A 209 7.66 -0.48 10.16
C ILE A 209 8.46 -0.41 8.87
N SER A 210 8.57 -1.57 8.24
CA SER A 210 8.99 -1.90 6.88
C SER A 210 8.01 -1.46 5.79
N TYR A 211 8.36 -0.61 4.82
CA TYR A 211 7.64 -0.61 3.54
C TYR A 211 8.46 -1.45 2.56
N PHE A 212 7.89 -2.40 1.86
CA PHE A 212 8.62 -3.21 0.90
C PHE A 212 8.83 -2.39 -0.40
N THR A 213 9.89 -2.67 -1.13
CA THR A 213 10.44 -1.82 -2.21
C THR A 213 9.39 -1.33 -3.23
N GLU A 214 9.45 -0.05 -3.64
CA GLU A 214 8.39 0.59 -4.47
C GLU A 214 8.20 -0.09 -5.84
N LYS A 215 9.22 -0.83 -6.30
CA LYS A 215 9.29 -1.37 -7.66
C LYS A 215 9.75 -2.84 -7.76
N HIS A 216 10.14 -3.45 -6.64
CA HIS A 216 10.70 -4.80 -6.64
C HIS A 216 9.99 -5.67 -5.59
N GLY A 217 9.57 -6.84 -6.04
CA GLY A 217 9.21 -7.95 -5.18
C GLY A 217 7.72 -8.16 -5.00
N LYS A 218 7.21 -9.19 -5.69
CA LYS A 218 6.08 -9.95 -5.18
C LYS A 218 6.48 -10.50 -3.80
N GLY A 219 5.65 -10.26 -2.80
CA GLY A 219 5.90 -10.68 -1.45
C GLY A 219 5.55 -12.14 -1.21
N GLU A 220 5.87 -12.65 -0.03
CA GLU A 220 5.33 -13.96 0.37
C GLU A 220 3.83 -13.92 0.63
N VAL A 221 3.28 -12.73 0.92
CA VAL A 221 1.83 -12.54 1.01
C VAL A 221 1.17 -12.79 -0.35
N ASP A 222 1.82 -12.46 -1.48
CA ASP A 222 1.33 -12.83 -2.81
C ASP A 222 1.28 -14.35 -3.00
N SER A 223 2.23 -15.08 -2.43
CA SER A 223 2.21 -16.54 -2.45
C SER A 223 1.02 -17.10 -1.67
N LEU A 224 0.68 -16.51 -0.52
CA LEU A 224 -0.54 -16.83 0.21
C LEU A 224 -1.79 -16.55 -0.63
N PHE A 225 -1.84 -15.41 -1.31
CA PHE A 225 -2.95 -15.08 -2.21
C PHE A 225 -3.05 -16.01 -3.42
N SER A 226 -1.92 -16.55 -3.89
CA SER A 226 -1.89 -17.59 -4.92
C SER A 226 -2.49 -18.90 -4.39
N CYS A 227 -2.15 -19.30 -3.16
CA CYS A 227 -2.76 -20.46 -2.51
C CYS A 227 -4.28 -20.28 -2.38
N CYS A 228 -4.72 -19.08 -1.94
CA CYS A 228 -6.15 -18.74 -1.86
C CYS A 228 -6.86 -18.94 -3.20
N ASN A 229 -6.29 -18.39 -4.29
CA ASN A 229 -6.84 -18.55 -5.63
C ASN A 229 -6.94 -20.05 -6.02
N GLN A 230 -5.93 -20.85 -5.70
CA GLN A 230 -5.94 -22.28 -5.98
C GLN A 230 -7.02 -23.02 -5.18
N TRP A 231 -7.15 -22.74 -3.87
CA TRP A 231 -8.18 -23.34 -3.03
C TRP A 231 -9.59 -23.02 -3.55
N LEU A 232 -9.83 -21.76 -3.92
CA LEU A 232 -11.10 -21.32 -4.49
C LEU A 232 -11.39 -22.00 -5.84
N CYS A 233 -10.40 -22.07 -6.74
CA CYS A 233 -10.53 -22.80 -8.00
C CYS A 233 -10.87 -24.29 -7.77
N ASN A 234 -10.24 -24.93 -6.80
CA ASN A 234 -10.52 -26.33 -6.47
C ASN A 234 -11.92 -26.52 -5.88
N ALA A 235 -12.36 -25.58 -5.03
CA ALA A 235 -13.71 -25.60 -4.47
C ALA A 235 -14.78 -25.44 -5.55
N THR A 236 -14.61 -24.47 -6.46
CA THR A 236 -15.62 -24.16 -7.49
C THR A 236 -15.64 -25.13 -8.66
N ARG A 237 -14.55 -25.86 -8.93
CA ARG A 237 -14.47 -26.91 -9.97
C ARG A 237 -15.47 -28.06 -9.76
N LYS A 238 -15.97 -28.28 -8.54
CA LYS A 238 -16.98 -29.28 -8.26
C LYS A 238 -18.30 -28.88 -8.95
N PRO A 239 -18.89 -29.74 -9.81
CA PRO A 239 -20.12 -29.42 -10.52
C PRO A 239 -21.22 -28.93 -9.58
N GLY A 240 -21.90 -27.85 -9.96
CA GLY A 240 -22.98 -27.24 -9.17
C GLY A 240 -22.52 -26.39 -7.98
N THR A 241 -21.21 -26.28 -7.71
CA THR A 241 -20.71 -25.45 -6.60
C THR A 241 -20.65 -23.98 -7.01
N ARG A 242 -21.28 -23.12 -6.20
CA ARG A 242 -21.25 -21.66 -6.33
C ARG A 242 -21.04 -21.06 -4.95
N LEU A 243 -20.07 -20.15 -4.83
CA LEU A 243 -19.83 -19.41 -3.60
C LEU A 243 -20.51 -18.05 -3.73
N GLU A 244 -21.59 -17.84 -3.00
CA GLU A 244 -22.50 -16.69 -3.14
C GLU A 244 -22.39 -15.69 -2.00
N ASN A 245 -21.74 -16.05 -0.90
CA ASN A 245 -21.55 -15.17 0.25
C ASN A 245 -20.17 -15.36 0.90
N VAL A 246 -19.81 -14.42 1.78
CA VAL A 246 -18.52 -14.40 2.47
C VAL A 246 -18.29 -15.63 3.33
N ASP A 247 -19.34 -16.20 3.93
CA ASP A 247 -19.21 -17.38 4.79
C ASP A 247 -18.83 -18.63 3.96
N GLN A 248 -19.49 -18.84 2.82
CA GLN A 248 -19.13 -19.91 1.88
C GLN A 248 -17.71 -19.74 1.31
N LEU A 249 -17.31 -18.49 1.03
CA LEU A 249 -15.94 -18.17 0.61
C LEU A 249 -14.92 -18.58 1.69
N ILE A 250 -15.19 -18.25 2.95
CA ILE A 250 -14.33 -18.59 4.09
C ILE A 250 -14.24 -20.10 4.27
N ASP A 251 -15.37 -20.81 4.18
CA ASP A 251 -15.40 -22.26 4.34
C ASP A 251 -14.57 -22.95 3.23
N ALA A 252 -14.68 -22.48 2.00
CA ALA A 252 -13.86 -22.97 0.88
C ALA A 252 -12.35 -22.74 1.12
N LEU A 253 -11.98 -21.55 1.60
CA LEU A 253 -10.58 -21.23 1.93
C LEU A 253 -10.06 -22.09 3.08
N ARG A 254 -10.87 -22.32 4.13
CA ARG A 254 -10.52 -23.18 5.28
C ARG A 254 -10.29 -24.61 4.85
N ALA A 255 -11.20 -25.17 4.05
CA ALA A 255 -11.07 -26.54 3.55
C ALA A 255 -9.77 -26.74 2.73
N GLY A 256 -9.41 -25.76 1.89
CA GLY A 256 -8.14 -25.78 1.14
C GLY A 256 -6.91 -25.69 2.06
N ALA A 257 -6.93 -24.76 3.01
CA ALA A 257 -5.85 -24.62 3.99
C ALA A 257 -5.67 -25.85 4.89
N GLU A 258 -6.76 -26.51 5.30
CA GLU A 258 -6.72 -27.76 6.05
C GLU A 258 -6.15 -28.93 5.24
N GLN A 259 -6.36 -28.94 3.92
CA GLN A 259 -5.72 -29.90 3.05
C GLN A 259 -4.21 -29.66 2.98
N ASP A 260 -3.78 -28.41 2.80
CA ASP A 260 -2.36 -28.06 2.75
C ASP A 260 -1.65 -28.38 4.09
N MET A 261 -2.28 -28.06 5.24
CA MET A 261 -1.73 -28.42 6.56
C MET A 261 -1.70 -29.92 6.83
N ARG A 262 -2.50 -30.73 6.12
CA ARG A 262 -2.39 -32.21 6.21
C ARG A 262 -1.22 -32.74 5.39
N GLN A 263 -0.89 -32.07 4.28
CA GLN A 263 0.23 -32.45 3.41
C GLN A 263 1.57 -31.97 3.98
N ASP A 264 1.60 -30.77 4.56
CA ASP A 264 2.77 -30.18 5.21
C ASP A 264 2.40 -29.66 6.61
N PRO A 265 2.43 -30.54 7.64
CA PRO A 265 1.92 -30.19 8.96
C PRO A 265 2.81 -29.18 9.72
N PRO A 266 2.21 -28.21 10.43
CA PRO A 266 2.94 -27.38 11.39
C PRO A 266 3.60 -28.26 12.49
N PRO A 267 4.74 -27.84 13.06
CA PRO A 267 5.37 -26.53 12.92
C PRO A 267 6.35 -26.40 11.74
N ASN A 268 6.62 -27.48 11.01
CA ASN A 268 7.55 -27.48 9.88
C ASN A 268 6.91 -26.82 8.65
N GLY A 269 5.63 -27.13 8.40
CA GLY A 269 4.81 -26.44 7.42
C GLY A 269 4.13 -25.18 7.95
N MET A 270 3.44 -24.47 7.05
CA MET A 270 2.73 -23.24 7.38
C MET A 270 1.44 -23.54 8.14
N LYS A 271 1.25 -22.91 9.31
CA LYS A 271 -0.08 -22.88 9.95
C LYS A 271 -0.93 -21.80 9.30
N TYR A 272 -2.11 -22.13 8.79
CA TYR A 272 -3.05 -21.14 8.28
C TYR A 272 -4.12 -20.79 9.30
N VAL A 273 -4.49 -19.51 9.37
CA VAL A 273 -5.62 -19.00 10.16
C VAL A 273 -6.47 -18.11 9.29
N ILE A 274 -7.69 -18.57 9.01
CA ILE A 274 -8.65 -17.90 8.13
C ILE A 274 -9.87 -17.50 8.96
N THR A 275 -10.15 -16.20 9.00
CA THR A 275 -11.15 -15.61 9.89
C THR A 275 -12.03 -14.62 9.14
N LYS A 276 -13.32 -14.59 9.47
CA LYS A 276 -14.23 -13.52 9.06
C LYS A 276 -13.92 -12.27 9.86
N TRP A 277 -13.63 -11.18 9.19
CA TRP A 277 -13.60 -9.86 9.81
C TRP A 277 -14.94 -9.18 9.60
N ASP A 278 -15.71 -9.05 10.67
CA ASP A 278 -17.01 -8.38 10.64
C ASP A 278 -17.12 -7.45 11.84
N THR A 279 -17.18 -6.15 11.57
CA THR A 279 -17.36 -5.12 12.59
C THR A 279 -18.51 -4.21 12.17
N VAL A 280 -19.52 -4.08 13.03
CA VAL A 280 -20.76 -3.37 12.72
C VAL A 280 -20.49 -1.90 12.37
N LYS A 281 -19.59 -1.23 13.11
CA LYS A 281 -19.31 0.20 12.95
C LYS A 281 -17.83 0.50 13.13
N LYS A 282 -17.38 1.59 12.51
CA LYS A 282 -16.07 2.19 12.78
C LYS A 282 -15.99 2.59 14.26
N PRO A 283 -14.79 2.56 14.86
CA PRO A 283 -14.60 3.01 16.23
C PRO A 283 -15.05 4.48 16.38
N PRO A 284 -15.59 4.86 17.54
CA PRO A 284 -16.08 6.22 17.78
C PRO A 284 -14.96 7.26 17.82
N ASN A 285 -13.71 6.83 17.95
CA ASN A 285 -12.53 7.67 18.00
C ASN A 285 -11.52 7.20 16.94
N LEU A 286 -10.84 8.15 16.29
CA LEU A 286 -9.74 7.87 15.36
C LEU A 286 -8.42 8.24 15.97
N TRP A 287 -7.37 7.53 15.58
CA TRP A 287 -6.01 7.78 16.02
C TRP A 287 -5.39 8.83 15.12
N LYS A 288 -5.00 9.95 15.71
CA LYS A 288 -4.36 11.06 15.00
C LYS A 288 -3.06 11.46 15.70
N ALA A 289 -2.11 11.92 14.89
CA ALA A 289 -0.94 12.66 15.37
C ALA A 289 -1.03 14.08 14.84
N ASP A 290 -0.58 15.03 15.66
CA ASP A 290 -0.38 16.42 15.27
C ASP A 290 0.94 16.54 14.49
N ALA A 291 0.94 15.96 13.29
CA ALA A 291 2.08 15.96 12.40
C ALA A 291 1.62 15.80 10.95
N GLU A 292 2.02 16.75 10.09
CA GLU A 292 1.81 16.68 8.64
C GLU A 292 3.02 16.01 7.98
N ILE A 293 3.13 14.69 8.15
CA ILE A 293 4.23 13.93 7.55
C ILE A 293 3.73 13.22 6.30
N GLN A 294 4.24 13.64 5.15
CA GLN A 294 3.99 12.95 3.90
C GLN A 294 5.10 11.93 3.63
N VAL A 295 4.74 10.67 3.74
CA VAL A 295 5.65 9.56 3.48
C VAL A 295 5.77 9.40 1.95
N ARG A 296 6.82 9.99 1.34
CA ARG A 296 6.97 10.10 -0.15
C ARG A 296 7.83 9.00 -0.78
N LYS A 297 8.94 8.68 -0.12
CA LYS A 297 9.81 7.51 -0.25
C LYS A 297 10.13 7.11 1.18
N THR A 298 10.33 5.84 1.51
CA THR A 298 10.83 5.45 2.86
C THR A 298 10.98 3.96 2.98
N TYR A 299 12.09 3.59 3.59
CA TYR A 299 12.26 2.30 4.19
C TYR A 299 12.52 2.51 5.68
N CYS A 300 11.78 1.80 6.53
CA CYS A 300 11.97 1.66 7.97
C CYS A 300 11.65 2.89 8.86
N ILE A 301 10.45 2.92 9.44
CA ILE A 301 10.11 3.78 10.60
C ILE A 301 10.22 2.97 11.88
N LYS A 302 10.98 3.45 12.87
CA LYS A 302 11.01 2.82 14.21
C LYS A 302 10.17 3.62 15.18
N LEU A 303 9.33 2.91 15.93
CA LEU A 303 8.49 3.41 17.01
C LEU A 303 8.90 2.75 18.31
N HIS A 304 9.15 3.55 19.34
CA HIS A 304 9.40 3.08 20.71
C HIS A 304 8.96 4.16 21.70
N LEU A 305 8.59 3.74 22.91
CA LEU A 305 8.38 4.67 24.02
C LEU A 305 9.73 5.05 24.62
N ALA A 306 9.91 6.33 24.94
CA ALA A 306 10.99 6.74 25.83
C ALA A 306 10.59 7.93 26.71
N GLY A 307 11.31 8.09 27.81
CA GLY A 307 11.07 9.09 28.85
C GLY A 307 10.26 8.54 30.04
N GLU A 308 10.77 8.74 31.26
CA GLU A 308 10.13 8.27 32.50
C GLU A 308 8.89 9.09 32.89
N ARG A 309 8.78 10.35 32.44
CA ARG A 309 7.79 11.32 32.94
C ARG A 309 6.85 11.92 31.88
N ARG A 310 7.24 11.91 30.60
CA ARG A 310 6.37 12.29 29.47
C ARG A 310 6.46 11.19 28.44
N ARG A 311 5.34 10.49 28.23
CA ARG A 311 5.24 9.33 27.34
C ARG A 311 5.33 9.78 25.90
N VAL A 312 6.54 9.89 25.41
CA VAL A 312 6.81 10.33 24.05
C VAL A 312 7.07 9.10 23.19
N VAL A 313 6.31 8.98 22.10
CA VAL A 313 6.58 7.98 21.07
C VAL A 313 7.56 8.62 20.10
N PHE A 314 8.70 7.98 19.93
CA PHE A 314 9.73 8.47 19.03
C PHE A 314 9.64 7.79 17.68
N TRP A 315 9.65 8.61 16.64
CA TRP A 315 9.58 8.17 15.26
C TRP A 315 10.97 8.41 14.68
N ASN A 316 11.71 7.32 14.43
CA ASN A 316 13.02 7.41 13.81
C ASN A 316 12.88 6.94 12.36
N ASN A 317 13.21 7.83 11.43
CA ASN A 317 13.34 7.46 10.03
C ASN A 317 14.72 6.86 9.76
N HIS A 318 14.75 5.59 9.39
CA HIS A 318 15.99 4.88 9.04
C HIS A 318 15.95 4.47 7.57
N ARG A 319 16.16 5.45 6.68
CA ARG A 319 16.34 5.39 5.22
C ARG A 319 15.19 6.05 4.43
N PHE A 320 15.51 7.24 3.92
CA PHE A 320 14.82 8.03 2.89
C PHE A 320 13.43 8.54 3.22
N SER A 321 13.30 9.58 4.03
CA SER A 321 12.23 10.57 3.91
C SER A 321 12.89 11.91 3.58
N ASP A 322 12.09 12.94 3.33
CA ASP A 322 12.49 14.35 3.33
C ASP A 322 13.01 14.87 4.68
N CYS A 323 13.03 14.03 5.73
CA CYS A 323 13.66 14.31 7.02
C CYS A 323 15.13 13.91 6.98
N SER A 324 15.98 14.64 7.70
CA SER A 324 17.39 14.32 7.83
C SER A 324 17.59 12.91 8.42
N ASP A 325 18.57 12.15 7.91
CA ASP A 325 18.79 10.76 8.36
C ASP A 325 18.97 10.70 9.88
N GLY A 326 18.12 9.93 10.56
CA GLY A 326 18.16 9.79 12.03
C GLY A 326 17.43 10.89 12.81
N GLU A 327 16.64 11.74 12.15
CA GLU A 327 15.81 12.72 12.85
C GLU A 327 14.78 12.05 13.75
N ARG A 328 14.89 12.36 15.04
CA ARG A 328 14.03 11.85 16.11
C ARG A 328 13.05 12.93 16.47
N PHE A 329 11.76 12.67 16.25
CA PHE A 329 10.72 13.61 16.61
C PHE A 329 9.64 12.96 17.48
N SER A 330 8.98 13.82 18.25
CA SER A 330 7.86 13.48 19.12
C SER A 330 6.60 14.14 18.58
N VAL A 331 5.53 13.36 18.43
CA VAL A 331 4.23 13.89 17.97
C VAL A 331 3.22 13.85 19.10
N ALA A 332 2.38 14.89 19.19
CA ALA A 332 1.22 14.85 20.08
C ALA A 332 0.19 13.90 19.49
N LEU A 333 -0.25 12.92 20.28
CA LEU A 333 -1.22 11.91 19.87
C LEU A 333 -2.60 12.25 20.45
N SER A 334 -3.64 12.09 19.64
CA SER A 334 -5.01 12.33 20.05
C SER A 334 -5.96 11.23 19.55
N LYS A 335 -7.14 11.18 20.17
CA LYS A 335 -8.25 10.29 19.80
C LYS A 335 -9.54 11.07 19.52
N PRO A 336 -9.57 11.98 18.53
CA PRO A 336 -10.76 12.75 18.23
C PRO A 336 -11.97 11.87 17.97
N ARG A 337 -13.13 12.32 18.44
CA ARG A 337 -14.41 11.63 18.23
C ARG A 337 -14.88 11.85 16.81
N VAL A 338 -15.26 10.78 16.12
CA VAL A 338 -15.82 10.82 14.77
C VAL A 338 -17.32 11.13 14.84
N PRO A 339 -17.87 11.99 13.98
CA PRO A 339 -19.32 12.16 13.84
C PRO A 339 -20.02 10.81 13.62
N ALA A 340 -21.25 10.64 14.14
CA ALA A 340 -21.95 9.36 14.02
C ALA A 340 -22.23 8.96 12.56
N ALA A 341 -22.39 9.94 11.67
CA ALA A 341 -22.61 9.74 10.23
C ALA A 341 -21.43 9.05 9.54
N ASP A 342 -20.19 9.34 9.95
CA ASP A 342 -18.99 8.80 9.30
C ASP A 342 -18.53 7.46 9.90
N ARG A 343 -19.32 6.90 10.83
CA ARG A 343 -18.99 5.63 11.51
C ARG A 343 -19.46 4.38 10.77
N SER A 344 -20.03 4.52 9.58
CA SER A 344 -20.38 3.39 8.73
C SER A 344 -19.17 2.90 7.93
N TRP A 345 -19.01 1.59 7.87
CA TRP A 345 -18.13 0.93 6.92
C TRP A 345 -18.79 0.89 5.54
N ARG A 346 -18.01 1.08 4.47
CA ARG A 346 -18.47 0.70 3.13
C ARG A 346 -18.51 -0.82 3.04
N ARG A 347 -19.65 -1.38 2.64
CA ARG A 347 -19.83 -2.84 2.48
C ARG A 347 -20.30 -3.18 1.08
N GLY A 348 -19.98 -4.39 0.62
CA GLY A 348 -20.55 -4.94 -0.61
C GLY A 348 -22.05 -5.21 -0.50
N TYR A 349 -22.74 -5.37 -1.63
CA TYR A 349 -24.19 -5.58 -1.66
C TYR A 349 -24.56 -7.05 -1.46
N TYR A 350 -24.40 -7.55 -0.24
CA TYR A 350 -24.75 -8.93 0.10
C TYR A 350 -26.25 -9.04 0.43
N GLY A 351 -26.98 -9.93 -0.28
CA GLY A 351 -28.34 -10.35 0.12
C GLY A 351 -29.50 -9.40 -0.15
N THR A 352 -29.39 -8.45 -1.10
CA THR A 352 -30.54 -7.63 -1.52
C THR A 352 -30.74 -7.67 -3.03
N ASP A 353 -31.97 -7.77 -3.51
CA ASP A 353 -32.32 -7.63 -4.95
C ASP A 353 -31.98 -6.25 -5.53
N LYS A 354 -31.32 -5.37 -4.77
CA LYS A 354 -30.80 -4.10 -5.26
C LYS A 354 -29.76 -4.28 -6.36
N TRP A 355 -29.14 -5.45 -6.48
CA TRP A 355 -28.32 -5.79 -7.66
C TRP A 355 -29.14 -5.89 -8.96
N ARG A 356 -30.47 -6.03 -8.89
CA ARG A 356 -31.38 -5.94 -10.04
C ARG A 356 -31.79 -4.50 -10.37
N LYS A 357 -31.49 -3.52 -9.50
CA LYS A 357 -31.72 -2.11 -9.82
C LYS A 357 -30.70 -1.67 -10.88
N ALA A 358 -31.18 -0.83 -11.81
CA ALA A 358 -30.39 -0.25 -12.87
C ALA A 358 -29.12 0.43 -12.31
N PHE A 359 -28.05 0.45 -13.12
CA PHE A 359 -26.86 1.22 -12.79
C PHE A 359 -27.24 2.67 -12.44
N PRO A 360 -26.52 3.33 -11.51
CA PRO A 360 -26.57 4.78 -11.46
C PRO A 360 -26.23 5.29 -12.87
N GLU A 361 -27.13 6.04 -13.49
CA GLU A 361 -26.90 6.61 -14.82
C GLU A 361 -25.58 7.38 -14.82
N THR A 362 -24.83 7.36 -15.91
CA THR A 362 -23.66 8.23 -16.12
C THR A 362 -24.07 9.67 -15.77
N ASN A 363 -23.50 10.23 -14.70
CA ASN A 363 -23.79 11.53 -14.04
C ASN A 363 -24.67 11.51 -12.77
N THR A 364 -25.18 10.36 -12.33
CA THR A 364 -25.72 10.27 -10.96
C THR A 364 -24.58 10.26 -9.96
N ARG A 365 -24.56 11.28 -9.08
CA ARG A 365 -23.60 11.36 -7.97
C ARG A 365 -23.74 10.11 -7.11
N ASN A 366 -22.67 9.32 -7.01
CA ASN A 366 -22.57 8.24 -6.04
C ASN A 366 -22.56 8.87 -4.64
N THR A 367 -23.72 8.90 -3.97
CA THR A 367 -23.93 9.61 -2.70
C THR A 367 -23.10 9.05 -1.53
N MET A 368 -22.43 7.91 -1.72
CA MET A 368 -21.49 7.33 -0.75
C MET A 368 -20.08 7.96 -0.78
N VAL A 369 -19.76 8.81 -1.76
CA VAL A 369 -18.52 9.59 -1.80
C VAL A 369 -18.89 11.07 -1.80
N THR A 370 -19.45 11.54 -0.69
CA THR A 370 -19.42 12.97 -0.40
C THR A 370 -18.03 13.28 0.11
N ARG A 371 -17.20 13.91 -0.73
CA ARG A 371 -16.06 14.69 -0.23
C ARG A 371 -16.66 15.76 0.68
N LEU A 372 -16.22 15.76 1.93
CA LEU A 372 -16.37 16.91 2.82
C LEU A 372 -15.74 18.11 2.10
N GLU A 373 -16.53 19.17 1.95
CA GLU A 373 -16.07 20.50 1.52
C GLU A 373 -15.09 21.09 2.54
#